data_AF-A0A7V3AMB8-F1
#
_entry.id   AF-A0A7V3AMB8-F1
#
_cell.length_a   1.000
_cell.length_b   1.000
_cell.length_c   1.000
_cell.angle_alpha   90.00
_cell.angle_beta   90.00
_cell.angle_gamma   90.00
#
_symmetry.space_group_name_H-M   'P 1'
#
loop_
_entity.id
_entity.type
_entity.pdbx_description
1 polymer ?
#
loop_
_entity_poly.entity_id
_entity_poly.type
_entity_poly.pdbx_seq_one_letter_code
_entity_poly.pdbx_strand_id
1 'polypeptide(L)'
;MVDVSVVIPVYNEVESLPRLWEELRPVLDGLGMTAEVIFVDDGSTDGSAEAVRAFRERDRRVRLVRLKANAGETAATDAGFR
;
A
#
# COMPACT_ATOMS: atom_id res chain seq x y z
N MET A 1 -9.36 -2.36 16.93
CA MET A 1 -8.41 -1.24 17.01
C MET A 1 -7.14 -1.73 16.34
N VAL A 2 -6.56 -0.94 15.44
CA VAL A 2 -5.29 -1.27 14.77
C VAL A 2 -4.18 -0.53 15.52
N ASP A 3 -3.10 -1.21 15.86
CA ASP A 3 -1.99 -0.62 16.62
C ASP A 3 -1.02 0.16 15.71
N VAL A 4 -0.82 -0.31 14.48
CA VAL A 4 0.09 0.29 13.49
C VAL A 4 -0.56 0.36 12.11
N SER A 5 -0.52 1.53 11.48
CA SER A 5 -0.92 1.73 10.08
C SER A 5 0.31 2.16 9.28
N VAL A 6 0.67 1.37 8.25
CA VAL A 6 1.78 1.69 7.34
C VAL A 6 1.18 2.30 6.06
N VAL A 7 1.45 3.56 5.80
CA VAL A 7 0.97 4.27 4.61
C VAL A 7 2.08 4.33 3.57
N ILE A 8 1.79 3.90 2.34
CA ILE A 8 2.76 3.77 1.25
C ILE A 8 2.18 4.45 0.00
N PRO A 9 2.60 5.68 -0.33
CA PRO A 9 2.32 6.29 -1.63
C PRO A 9 2.94 5.47 -2.77
N VAL A 10 2.20 5.32 -3.87
CA VAL A 10 2.60 4.51 -5.03
C VAL A 10 2.30 5.27 -6.31
N TYR A 11 3.29 5.42 -7.18
CA TYR A 11 3.08 5.93 -8.54
C TYR A 11 4.02 5.23 -9.53
N ASN A 12 3.46 4.37 -10.37
CA ASN A 12 4.18 3.59 -11.38
C ASN A 12 5.36 2.75 -10.81
N GLU A 13 5.06 1.91 -9.83
CA GLU A 13 6.02 1.10 -9.07
C GLU A 13 5.73 -0.42 -9.19
N VAL A 14 5.14 -0.86 -10.31
CA VAL A 14 4.69 -2.27 -10.48
C VAL A 14 5.83 -3.29 -10.27
N GLU A 15 7.07 -2.93 -10.61
CA GLU A 15 8.23 -3.81 -10.49
C GLU A 15 8.78 -3.89 -9.05
N SER A 16 8.64 -2.81 -8.26
CA SER A 16 9.20 -2.73 -6.91
C SER A 16 8.22 -3.25 -5.85
N LEU A 17 6.91 -3.14 -6.09
CA LEU A 17 5.85 -3.55 -5.19
C LEU A 17 5.95 -5.01 -4.69
N PRO A 18 6.23 -6.03 -5.54
CA PRO A 18 6.35 -7.41 -5.07
C PRO A 18 7.49 -7.58 -4.05
N ARG A 19 8.64 -6.97 -4.33
CA ARG A 19 9.80 -7.03 -3.45
C ARG A 19 9.53 -6.32 -2.12
N LEU A 20 8.93 -5.13 -2.18
CA LEU A 20 8.51 -4.40 -0.98
C LEU A 20 7.58 -5.26 -0.11
N TRP A 21 6.61 -5.93 -0.72
CA TRP A 21 5.66 -6.77 0.01
C TRP A 21 6.32 -8.02 0.63
N GLU A 22 7.24 -8.66 -0.10
CA GLU A 22 8.02 -9.80 0.40
C GLU A 22 8.89 -9.44 1.62
N GLU A 23 9.46 -8.23 1.63
CA GLU A 23 10.27 -7.75 2.76
C GLU A 23 9.42 -7.24 3.93
N LEU A 24 8.29 -6.58 3.66
CA LEU A 24 7.43 -5.99 4.69
C LEU A 24 6.59 -7.03 5.45
N ARG A 25 6.01 -8.01 4.76
CA ARG A 25 5.07 -8.98 5.37
C ARG A 25 5.69 -9.72 6.58
N PRO A 26 6.91 -10.27 6.53
CA PRO A 26 7.51 -10.93 7.68
C PRO A 26 7.74 -9.99 8.88
N VAL A 27 8.02 -8.72 8.63
CA VAL A 27 8.18 -7.71 9.70
C VAL A 27 6.85 -7.47 10.41
N LEU A 28 5.76 -7.36 9.64
CA LEU A 28 4.41 -7.21 10.21
C LEU A 28 3.99 -8.45 11.00
N ASP A 29 4.33 -9.65 10.53
CA ASP A 29 4.03 -10.92 11.21
C ASP A 29 4.78 -11.04 12.56
N GLY A 30 6.00 -10.50 12.65
CA GLY A 30 6.83 -10.53 13.85
C GLY A 30 6.56 -9.42 14.86
N LEU A 31 5.73 -8.42 14.52
CA LEU A 31 5.56 -7.20 15.32
C LEU A 31 4.82 -7.44 16.66
N GLY A 32 4.05 -8.53 16.76
CA GLY A 32 3.21 -8.80 17.95
C GLY A 32 2.06 -7.79 18.14
N MET A 33 1.76 -7.00 17.09
CA MET A 33 0.77 -5.94 17.07
C MET A 33 -0.22 -6.15 15.91
N THR A 34 -1.42 -5.61 16.02
CA THR A 34 -2.33 -5.53 14.88
C THR A 34 -1.86 -4.45 13.91
N ALA A 35 -1.75 -4.78 12.62
CA ALA A 35 -1.26 -3.86 11.60
C ALA A 35 -2.13 -3.83 10.35
N GLU A 36 -2.22 -2.67 9.71
CA GLU A 36 -2.75 -2.52 8.35
C GLU A 36 -1.71 -1.84 7.44
N VAL A 37 -1.78 -2.12 6.14
CA VAL A 37 -0.93 -1.49 5.13
C VAL A 37 -1.82 -0.82 4.10
N ILE A 38 -1.72 0.49 4.00
CA ILE A 38 -2.51 1.33 3.12
C ILE A 38 -1.60 1.77 1.97
N PHE A 39 -1.76 1.12 0.83
CA PHE A 39 -1.14 1.59 -0.41
C PHE A 39 -2.04 2.66 -1.02
N VAL A 40 -1.46 3.81 -1.36
CA VAL A 40 -2.16 4.92 -2.01
C VAL A 40 -1.65 5.05 -3.45
N ASP A 41 -2.39 4.48 -4.38
CA ASP A 41 -2.12 4.60 -5.82
C ASP A 41 -2.45 6.03 -6.30
N ASP A 42 -1.42 6.79 -6.61
CA ASP A 42 -1.50 8.17 -7.12
C ASP A 42 -1.76 8.20 -8.64
N GLY A 43 -2.75 7.41 -9.08
CA GLY A 43 -3.15 7.35 -10.48
C GLY A 43 -2.12 6.66 -11.39
N SER A 44 -1.55 5.52 -10.96
CA SER A 44 -0.60 4.76 -11.80
C SER A 44 -1.26 4.20 -13.06
N THR A 45 -0.43 4.00 -14.08
CA THR A 45 -0.82 3.49 -15.41
C THR A 45 -0.08 2.22 -15.84
N ASP A 46 0.80 1.71 -14.99
CA ASP A 46 1.72 0.60 -15.28
C ASP A 46 1.26 -0.77 -14.72
N GLY A 47 0.13 -0.81 -14.01
CA GLY A 47 -0.35 -2.01 -13.33
C GLY A 47 -0.12 -2.04 -11.81
N SER A 48 0.43 -0.97 -11.22
CA SER A 48 0.69 -0.89 -9.76
C SER A 48 -0.55 -1.17 -8.91
N ALA A 49 -1.71 -0.62 -9.29
CA ALA A 49 -2.96 -0.81 -8.56
C ALA A 49 -3.44 -2.28 -8.61
N GLU A 50 -3.23 -2.97 -9.73
CA GLU A 50 -3.50 -4.39 -9.92
C GLU A 50 -2.58 -5.25 -9.06
N ALA A 51 -1.28 -4.91 -8.98
CA ALA A 51 -0.33 -5.58 -8.11
C ALA A 51 -0.76 -5.50 -6.63
N VAL A 52 -1.15 -4.31 -6.16
CA VAL A 52 -1.68 -4.14 -4.79
C VAL A 52 -2.97 -4.92 -4.56
N ARG A 53 -3.88 -4.98 -5.56
CA ARG A 53 -5.09 -5.81 -5.46
C ARG A 53 -4.74 -7.27 -5.23
N ALA A 54 -3.73 -7.81 -5.93
CA ALA A 54 -3.27 -9.17 -5.73
C ALA A 54 -2.68 -9.40 -4.32
N PHE A 55 -2.03 -8.40 -3.71
CA PHE A 55 -1.59 -8.51 -2.31
C PHE A 55 -2.78 -8.63 -1.36
N ARG A 56 -3.81 -7.80 -1.56
CA ARG A 56 -5.05 -7.82 -0.74
C ARG A 56 -5.80 -9.15 -0.80
N GLU A 57 -5.78 -9.83 -1.93
CA GLU A 57 -6.39 -11.16 -2.05
C GLU A 57 -5.69 -12.20 -1.16
N ARG A 58 -4.40 -12.04 -0.92
CA ARG A 58 -3.57 -12.95 -0.12
C ARG A 58 -3.48 -12.53 1.34
N ASP A 59 -3.64 -11.24 1.63
CA ASP A 59 -3.52 -10.68 2.98
C ASP A 59 -4.55 -9.57 3.22
N ARG A 60 -5.45 -9.83 4.17
CA ARG A 60 -6.55 -8.91 4.51
C ARG A 60 -6.09 -7.62 5.20
N ARG A 61 -4.84 -7.52 5.64
CA ARG A 61 -4.25 -6.30 6.20
C ARG A 61 -4.03 -5.22 5.14
N VAL A 62 -4.01 -5.60 3.85
CA VAL A 62 -3.76 -4.67 2.75
C VAL A 62 -5.02 -3.92 2.35
N ARG A 63 -4.89 -2.59 2.27
CA ARG A 63 -5.90 -1.67 1.76
C ARG A 63 -5.31 -0.89 0.58
N LEU A 64 -6.15 -0.62 -0.41
CA LEU A 64 -5.81 0.19 -1.57
C LEU A 64 -6.72 1.42 -1.58
N VAL A 65 -6.10 2.60 -1.51
CA VAL A 65 -6.71 3.88 -1.85
C VAL A 65 -6.23 4.25 -3.24
N ARG A 66 -7.13 4.67 -4.13
CA ARG A 66 -6.77 5.04 -5.51
C ARG A 66 -7.24 6.45 -5.81
N LEU A 67 -6.30 7.32 -6.14
CA LEU A 67 -6.57 8.66 -6.61
C LEU A 67 -6.96 8.62 -8.10
N LYS A 68 -7.81 9.57 -8.53
CA LYS A 68 -8.34 9.60 -9.90
C LYS A 68 -7.27 9.90 -10.95
N ALA A 69 -6.24 10.63 -10.57
CA ALA A 69 -5.10 11.02 -11.37
C ALA A 69 -3.94 11.37 -10.43
N ASN A 70 -2.73 11.42 -10.98
CA ASN A 70 -1.54 11.85 -10.25
C ASN A 70 -1.74 13.26 -9.66
N ALA A 71 -1.65 13.33 -8.33
CA ALA A 71 -1.80 14.54 -7.53
C ALA A 71 -0.52 14.85 -6.71
N GLY A 72 0.49 14.00 -6.81
CA GLY A 72 1.78 14.14 -6.15
C GLY A 72 1.85 13.39 -4.81
N GLU A 73 3.08 13.11 -4.39
CA GLU A 73 3.39 12.31 -3.19
C GLU A 73 2.71 12.83 -1.92
N THR A 74 2.68 14.16 -1.72
CA THR A 74 2.03 14.76 -0.54
C THR A 74 0.53 14.49 -0.52
N ALA A 75 -0.14 14.56 -1.68
CA ALA A 75 -1.58 14.29 -1.77
C ALA A 75 -1.89 12.81 -1.54
N ALA A 76 -1.05 11.92 -2.07
CA ALA A 76 -1.16 10.48 -1.83
C ALA A 76 -0.93 10.14 -0.35
N THR A 77 0.08 10.74 0.28
CA THR A 77 0.37 10.55 1.71
C THR A 77 -0.80 11.03 2.58
N ASP A 78 -1.31 12.24 2.31
CA ASP A 78 -2.46 12.81 3.04
C ASP A 78 -3.73 11.94 2.88
N ALA A 79 -3.97 11.41 1.67
CA ALA A 79 -5.11 10.51 1.43
C ALA A 79 -5.01 9.19 2.20
N GLY A 80 -3.81 8.74 2.57
CA GLY A 80 -3.60 7.54 3.39
C GLY A 80 -3.71 7.78 4.91
N PHE A 81 -3.56 9.03 5.37
CA PHE A 81 -3.70 9.41 6.78
C PHE A 81 -5.13 9.76 7.20
N ARG A 82 -6.06 9.86 6.25
CA ARG A 82 -7.48 10.13 6.48
C ARG A 82 -8.31 8.86 6.59
#